data_AF-A0A2L0EP32-F1
#
_entry.id   AF-A0A2L0EP32-F1
#
_cell.length_a   1.000
_cell.length_b   1.000
_cell.length_c   1.000
_cell.angle_alpha   90.00
_cell.angle_beta   90.00
_cell.angle_gamma   90.00
#
_symmetry.space_group_name_H-M   'P 1'
#
loop_
_entity.id
_entity.type
_entity.pdbx_description
1 polymer ?
#
loop_
_entity_poly.entity_id
_entity_poly.type
_entity_poly.pdbx_seq_one_letter_code
_entity_poly.pdbx_strand_id
1 'polypeptide(L)'
;MFLCSRIIERCAAKVLSYQVDTSPGQSGSPNCLRRGAQGFVAAGIHTRGPDDQSCRLTMGVRITREIADRLTSLIQAVEGGPPMDG
;
A
#
# COMPACT_ATOMS: atom_id res chain seq x y z
N MET A 1 -9.37 -8.83 -0.05
CA MET A 1 -9.31 -8.74 1.44
C MET A 1 -8.68 -7.40 1.78
N PHE A 2 -9.38 -6.52 2.51
CA PHE A 2 -8.86 -5.19 2.86
C PHE A 2 -8.35 -5.22 4.30
N LEU A 3 -7.07 -4.89 4.50
CA LEU A 3 -6.48 -4.77 5.82
C LEU A 3 -6.78 -3.36 6.36
N CYS A 4 -7.69 -3.26 7.33
CA CYS A 4 -7.93 -2.02 8.06
C CYS A 4 -6.95 -1.95 9.24
N SER A 5 -5.94 -1.09 9.18
CA SER A 5 -4.87 -1.04 10.19
C SER A 5 -4.71 0.34 10.82
N ARG A 6 -4.26 0.36 12.08
CA ARG A 6 -3.80 1.57 12.78
C ARG A 6 -2.31 1.70 12.54
N ILE A 7 -1.88 2.79 11.88
CA ILE A 7 -0.46 3.09 11.64
C ILE A 7 0.15 3.57 12.96
N ILE A 8 1.22 2.92 13.39
CA ILE A 8 1.81 3.13 14.73
C ILE A 8 3.12 3.91 14.66
N GLU A 9 3.89 3.79 13.57
CA GLU A 9 5.16 4.50 13.45
C GLU A 9 5.57 4.77 11.99
N ARG A 10 6.09 5.97 11.72
CA ARG A 10 6.66 6.39 10.42
C ARG A 10 8.17 6.16 10.42
N CYS A 11 8.61 4.93 10.55
CA CYS A 11 10.03 4.61 10.54
C CYS A 11 10.54 4.51 9.10
N ALA A 12 11.42 5.43 8.69
CA ALA A 12 11.88 5.68 7.32
C ALA A 12 10.80 6.19 6.35
N ALA A 13 11.14 7.19 5.52
CA ALA A 13 10.20 7.96 4.69
C ALA A 13 9.26 7.13 3.78
N LYS A 14 9.60 5.85 3.53
CA LYS A 14 8.94 4.95 2.57
C LYS A 14 8.31 3.70 3.20
N VAL A 15 8.40 3.51 4.51
CA VAL A 15 7.89 2.31 5.18
C VAL A 15 6.73 2.68 6.11
N LEU A 16 5.72 1.82 6.14
CA LEU A 16 4.58 1.88 7.06
C LEU A 16 4.67 0.73 8.04
N SER A 17 4.63 1.05 9.34
CA SER A 17 4.50 0.07 10.41
C SER A 17 3.09 0.12 11.00
N TYR A 18 2.44 -1.04 11.12
CA TYR A 18 1.08 -1.17 11.62
C TYR A 18 0.87 -2.51 12.33
N GLN A 19 -0.08 -2.54 13.28
CA GLN A 19 -0.42 -3.77 14.01
C GLN A 19 -1.73 -4.35 13.49
N VAL A 20 -1.64 -5.56 12.95
CA VAL A 20 -2.77 -6.36 12.49
C VAL A 20 -2.30 -7.79 12.35
N ASP A 21 -3.17 -8.74 12.68
CA ASP A 21 -2.88 -10.15 12.47
C ASP A 21 -2.83 -10.44 10.97
N THR A 22 -1.69 -10.93 10.51
CA THR A 22 -1.47 -11.29 9.12
C THR A 22 -1.39 -12.81 8.95
N SER A 23 -1.70 -13.29 7.76
CA SER A 23 -1.57 -14.70 7.38
C SER A 23 -0.67 -14.84 6.15
N PRO A 24 -0.02 -16.00 5.95
CA PRO A 24 0.74 -16.26 4.74
C PRO A 24 -0.08 -15.99 3.46
N GLY A 25 0.56 -15.40 2.45
CA GLY A 25 -0.08 -15.06 1.17
C GLY A 25 -0.72 -13.67 1.09
N GLN A 26 -0.63 -12.85 2.14
CA GLN A 26 -1.17 -11.49 2.13
C GLN A 26 -0.24 -10.45 1.50
N SER A 27 1.03 -10.78 1.24
CA SER A 27 2.00 -9.88 0.61
C SER A 27 1.46 -9.35 -0.73
N GLY A 28 1.63 -8.05 -0.97
CA GLY A 28 1.06 -7.35 -2.13
C GLY A 28 -0.34 -6.78 -1.92
N SER A 29 -1.03 -7.13 -0.82
CA SER A 29 -2.34 -6.55 -0.52
C SER A 29 -2.27 -5.06 -0.13
N PRO A 30 -3.30 -4.26 -0.46
CA PRO A 30 -3.33 -2.85 -0.11
C PRO A 30 -3.61 -2.65 1.39
N ASN A 31 -2.85 -1.74 1.99
CA ASN A 31 -3.11 -1.19 3.32
C ASN A 31 -4.02 0.03 3.16
N CYS A 32 -5.22 -0.04 3.70
CA CYS A 32 -6.23 1.01 3.54
C CYS A 32 -6.46 1.78 4.82
N LEU A 33 -6.54 3.11 4.72
CA LEU A 33 -6.95 4.01 5.79
C LEU A 33 -8.39 4.45 5.58
N ARG A 34 -9.20 4.41 6.65
CA ARG A 34 -10.55 4.97 6.63
C ARG A 34 -10.47 6.50 6.68
N ARG A 35 -11.05 7.18 5.70
CA ARG A 35 -11.12 8.65 5.61
C ARG A 35 -12.53 9.15 5.91
N GLY A 36 -12.95 9.04 7.17
CA GLY A 36 -14.29 9.45 7.61
C GLY A 36 -15.40 8.78 6.77
N ALA A 37 -16.40 9.57 6.35
CA ALA A 37 -17.49 9.10 5.47
C ALA A 37 -17.09 8.94 3.99
N GLN A 38 -15.88 9.38 3.60
CA GLN A 38 -15.40 9.40 2.20
C GLN A 38 -14.85 8.03 1.74
N GLY A 39 -14.94 6.99 2.58
CA GLY A 39 -14.50 5.64 2.26
C GLY A 39 -13.06 5.34 2.68
N PHE A 40 -12.37 4.51 1.89
CA PHE A 40 -11.02 4.02 2.18
C PHE A 40 -10.02 4.55 1.15
N VAL A 41 -8.82 4.88 1.61
CA VAL A 41 -7.70 5.30 0.76
C VAL A 41 -6.55 4.33 0.95
N ALA A 42 -5.99 3.83 -0.14
CA ALA A 42 -4.77 3.01 -0.10
C ALA A 42 -3.59 3.88 0.37
N ALA A 43 -3.02 3.53 1.52
CA ALA A 43 -1.87 4.22 2.10
C ALA A 43 -0.55 3.51 1.78
N GLY A 44 -0.60 2.22 1.45
CA GLY A 44 0.58 1.43 1.12
C GLY A 44 0.26 0.02 0.67
N ILE A 45 1.31 -0.77 0.47
CA ILE A 45 1.25 -2.19 0.10
C ILE A 45 1.89 -3.02 1.20
N HIS A 46 1.21 -4.04 1.70
CA HIS A 46 1.76 -4.97 2.67
C HIS A 46 2.92 -5.76 2.07
N THR A 47 4.06 -5.80 2.76
CA THR A 47 5.23 -6.53 2.29
C THR A 47 5.56 -7.72 3.18
N ARG A 48 5.53 -7.54 4.50
CA ARG A 48 5.87 -8.61 5.44
C ARG A 48 5.07 -8.53 6.74
N GLY A 49 4.71 -9.69 7.27
CA GLY A 49 4.22 -9.88 8.63
C GLY A 49 5.35 -9.71 9.67
N PRO A 50 5.03 -9.86 10.96
CA PRO A 50 6.03 -9.82 12.02
C PRO A 50 6.97 -11.04 11.95
N ASP A 51 8.27 -10.80 12.16
CA ASP A 51 9.30 -11.85 12.19
C ASP A 51 9.34 -12.58 13.56
N ASP A 52 8.77 -11.99 14.62
CA ASP A 52 8.68 -12.59 15.96
C ASP A 52 7.31 -12.33 16.62
N GLN A 53 6.91 -13.18 17.58
CA GLN A 53 5.63 -13.03 18.30
C GLN A 53 5.61 -11.84 19.28
N SER A 54 6.77 -11.24 19.56
CA SER A 54 6.93 -10.15 20.53
C SER A 54 6.60 -8.78 19.96
N CYS A 55 6.83 -8.58 18.66
CA CYS A 55 6.53 -7.36 17.95
C CYS A 55 5.48 -7.67 16.89
N ARG A 56 4.18 -7.48 17.19
CA ARG A 56 3.07 -7.57 16.21
C ARG A 56 3.12 -6.48 15.12
N LEU A 57 4.31 -5.98 14.80
CA LEU A 57 4.55 -4.91 13.84
C LEU A 57 4.69 -5.52 12.45
N THR A 58 3.66 -5.30 11.66
CA THR A 58 3.60 -5.61 10.25
C THR A 58 4.14 -4.43 9.45
N MET A 59 4.77 -4.72 8.32
CA MET A 59 5.39 -3.69 7.48
C MET A 59 4.81 -3.67 6.07
N GLY A 60 4.78 -2.46 5.52
CA GLY A 60 4.44 -2.22 4.12
C GLY A 60 5.20 -1.06 3.52
N VAL A 61 5.16 -0.96 2.19
CA VAL A 61 5.69 0.18 1.45
C VAL A 61 4.62 1.26 1.38
N ARG A 62 4.99 2.49 1.73
CA ARG A 62 4.10 3.64 1.66
C ARG A 62 3.86 4.05 0.20
N ILE A 63 2.60 4.25 -0.16
CA ILE A 63 2.23 4.94 -1.39
C ILE A 63 2.26 6.44 -1.09
N THR A 64 3.22 7.14 -1.68
CA THR A 64 3.28 8.61 -1.65
C THR A 64 2.54 9.18 -2.85
N ARG A 65 2.21 10.48 -2.80
CA ARG A 65 1.63 11.19 -3.95
C ARG A 65 2.51 11.05 -5.20
N GLU A 66 3.82 11.22 -5.05
CA GLU A 66 4.80 11.05 -6.14
C GLU A 66 4.72 9.65 -6.77
N ILE A 67 4.62 8.59 -5.95
CA ILE A 67 4.48 7.21 -6.46
C ILE A 67 3.14 7.04 -7.18
N ALA A 68 2.05 7.59 -6.61
CA ALA A 68 0.73 7.53 -7.23
C ALA A 68 0.71 8.23 -8.60
N ASP A 69 1.26 9.44 -8.68
CA ASP A 69 1.33 10.23 -9.92
C ASP A 69 2.15 9.47 -10.99
N ARG A 70 3.31 8.90 -10.62
CA ARG A 70 4.12 8.06 -11.51
C ARG A 70 3.38 6.82 -11.99
N LEU A 71 2.66 6.13 -11.12
CA LEU A 71 1.86 4.95 -11.49
C LEU A 71 0.73 5.31 -12.45
N THR A 72 0.04 6.42 -12.21
CA THR A 72 -0.98 6.94 -13.14
C THR A 72 -0.38 7.22 -14.52
N SER A 73 0.77 7.89 -14.60
CA SER A 73 1.44 8.13 -15.88
C SER A 73 1.85 6.84 -16.59
N LEU A 74 2.34 5.83 -15.85
CA LEU A 74 2.69 4.52 -16.42
C LEU A 74 1.46 3.78 -16.95
N ILE A 75 0.36 3.77 -16.20
CA ILE A 75 -0.89 3.14 -16.63
C ILE A 75 -1.40 3.82 -17.92
N GLN A 76 -1.41 5.15 -17.96
CA GLN A 76 -1.80 5.90 -19.15
C GLN A 76 -0.89 5.62 -20.35
N ALA A 77 0.42 5.43 -20.15
CA ALA A 77 1.34 5.08 -21.22
C ALA A 77 1.10 3.65 -21.76
N VAL A 78 0.72 2.72 -20.89
CA VAL A 78 0.42 1.32 -21.27
C VAL A 78 -0.95 1.22 -21.94
N GLU A 79 -1.97 1.87 -21.39
CA GLU A 79 -3.35 1.83 -21.89
C GLU A 79 -3.57 2.74 -23.10
N GLY A 80 -2.79 3.82 -23.22
CA GLY A 80 -2.91 4.80 -24.29
C GLY A 80 -2.45 4.30 -25.67
N GLY A 81 -1.63 3.24 -25.71
CA GLY A 81 -1.06 2.68 -26.95
C GLY A 81 -0.22 3.68 -27.77
N PRO A 82 0.69 3.22 -28.65
CA PRO A 82 1.15 4.08 -29.74
C PRO A 82 -0.05 4.46 -30.63
N PRO A 83 -0.03 5.63 -31.30
CA PRO A 83 -1.03 5.91 -32.33
C PRO A 83 -1.01 4.75 -33.34
N MET A 84 -2.18 4.19 -33.62
CA MET A 84 -2.32 3.24 -34.71
C MET A 84 -2.10 4.04 -35.99
N ASP A 85 -0.88 3.97 -36.54
CA ASP A 85 -0.55 4.58 -37.83
C ASP A 85 -1.55 4.05 -38.87
N GLY A 86 -2.27 4.99 -39.50
CA GLY A 86 -3.25 4.73 -40.55
C GLY A 86 -2.61 4.50 -41.92
#